data_AF-A0A7R8ZVA8-F1
#
_entry.id   AF-A0A7R8ZVA8-F1
#
_cell.length_a   1.000
_cell.length_b   1.000
_cell.length_c   1.000
_cell.angle_alpha   90.00
_cell.angle_beta   90.00
_cell.angle_gamma   90.00
#
_symmetry.space_group_name_H-M   'P 1'
#
loop_
_entity.id
_entity.type
_entity.pdbx_description
1 polymer ?
#
loop_
_entity_poly.entity_id
_entity_poly.type
_entity_poly.pdbx_seq_one_letter_code
_entity_poly.pdbx_strand_id
1 'polypeptide(L)'
;MTDHDSSDALVEGILQPLRKLRRMGLLRPPCFSTTRHVSASQTDLQEEPRAVRQSETEFFLIVVDGLCESDSHSSDDGQSIASFLRRHLHKFPDWLKLVVTVRNSKRHLIQGFCFEETCLDDCLSNPELTRDLMSYVTF
;
A
#
# COMPACT_ATOMS: atom_id res chain seq x y z
N MET A 1 -26.85 5.72 12.21
CA MET A 1 -25.59 6.47 12.14
C MET A 1 -25.44 6.97 10.70
N THR A 2 -25.53 8.27 10.46
CA THR A 2 -25.54 8.88 9.12
C THR A 2 -24.15 8.85 8.48
N ASP A 3 -24.02 8.87 7.14
CA ASP A 3 -22.73 8.92 6.40
C ASP A 3 -21.74 9.99 6.91
N HIS A 4 -22.25 10.99 7.60
CA HIS A 4 -21.48 12.00 8.30
C HIS A 4 -20.52 11.40 9.33
N ASP A 5 -20.97 10.44 10.14
CA ASP A 5 -20.20 9.86 11.25
C ASP A 5 -19.04 8.99 10.76
N SER A 6 -19.27 8.19 9.70
CA SER A 6 -18.19 7.42 9.05
C SER A 6 -17.17 8.34 8.37
N SER A 7 -17.61 9.47 7.80
CA SER A 7 -16.70 10.44 7.21
C SER A 7 -15.83 11.14 8.27
N ASP A 8 -16.43 11.48 9.41
CA ASP A 8 -15.70 12.08 10.53
C ASP A 8 -14.71 11.07 11.12
N ALA A 9 -15.09 9.80 11.22
CA ALA A 9 -14.18 8.72 11.64
C ALA A 9 -12.96 8.58 10.70
N LEU A 10 -13.14 8.70 9.39
CA LEU A 10 -12.02 8.72 8.44
C LEU A 10 -11.12 9.95 8.66
N VAL A 11 -11.72 11.13 8.72
CA VAL A 11 -10.98 12.38 8.75
C VAL A 11 -10.26 12.55 10.09
N GLU A 12 -11.00 12.49 11.19
CA GLU A 12 -10.46 12.69 12.54
C GLU A 12 -9.65 11.49 13.02
N GLY A 13 -10.08 10.27 12.67
CA GLY A 13 -9.43 9.05 13.15
C GLY A 13 -8.18 8.65 12.37
N ILE A 14 -8.15 8.87 11.05
CA ILE A 14 -7.07 8.36 10.18
C ILE A 14 -6.31 9.52 9.52
N LEU A 15 -7.01 10.37 8.75
CA LEU A 15 -6.32 11.34 7.89
C LEU A 15 -5.68 12.49 8.68
N GLN A 16 -6.34 13.00 9.72
CA GLN A 16 -5.80 14.08 10.55
C GLN A 16 -4.52 13.67 11.30
N PRO A 17 -4.47 12.54 12.02
CA PRO A 17 -3.25 12.06 12.64
C PRO A 17 -2.11 11.87 11.64
N LEU A 18 -2.37 11.23 10.49
CA LEU A 18 -1.35 11.02 9.47
C LEU A 18 -0.85 12.33 8.88
N ARG A 19 -1.74 13.29 8.60
CA ARG A 19 -1.35 14.65 8.16
C ARG A 19 -0.52 15.38 9.22
N LYS A 20 -0.81 15.18 10.51
CA LYS A 20 -0.04 15.76 11.61
C LYS A 20 1.36 15.14 11.69
N LEU A 21 1.45 13.82 11.67
CA LEU A 21 2.73 13.09 11.69
C LEU A 21 3.60 13.45 10.47
N ARG A 22 2.99 13.61 9.30
CA ARG A 22 3.68 14.08 8.10
C ARG A 22 4.21 15.50 8.23
N ARG A 23 3.40 16.44 8.72
CA ARG A 23 3.84 17.82 9.01
C ARG A 23 4.98 17.89 10.04
N MET A 24 5.00 16.96 10.98
CA MET A 24 6.07 16.84 11.97
C MET A 24 7.35 16.16 11.42
N GLY A 25 7.33 15.68 10.17
CA GLY A 25 8.47 14.98 9.57
C GLY A 25 8.75 13.61 10.18
N LEU A 26 7.78 13.01 10.89
CA LEU A 26 7.89 11.67 11.49
C LEU A 26 7.52 10.56 10.51
N LEU A 27 6.85 10.92 9.43
CA LEU A 27 6.55 10.08 8.29
C LEU A 27 7.50 10.48 7.17
N ARG A 28 8.78 10.10 7.28
CA ARG A 28 9.78 10.21 6.20
C ARG A 28 9.96 8.87 5.52
N PRO A 29 10.30 8.82 4.22
CA PRO A 29 10.66 7.56 3.59
C PRO A 29 11.91 7.01 4.30
N PRO A 30 12.04 5.68 4.44
CA PRO A 30 13.31 5.10 4.84
C PRO A 30 14.34 5.54 3.80
N CYS A 31 15.29 6.38 4.21
CA CYS A 31 16.43 6.72 3.38
C CYS A 31 17.27 5.44 3.22
N PHE A 32 17.10 4.76 2.09
CA PHE A 32 17.97 3.66 1.70
C PHE A 32 19.30 4.27 1.29
N SER A 33 20.14 4.60 2.28
CA SER A 33 21.56 4.85 2.04
C SER A 33 22.13 3.55 1.48
N THR A 34 22.24 3.46 0.16
CA THR A 34 22.96 2.38 -0.51
C THR A 34 24.42 2.60 -0.14
N THR A 35 24.88 1.99 0.94
CA THR A 35 26.31 1.81 1.19
C THR A 35 26.78 0.82 0.14
N ARG A 36 27.18 1.31 -1.05
CA ARG A 36 27.99 0.51 -1.95
C ARG A 36 29.27 0.19 -1.17
N HIS A 37 29.37 -1.03 -0.65
CA HIS A 37 30.65 -1.64 -0.34
C HIS A 37 31.39 -1.81 -1.67
N VAL A 38 32.09 -0.74 -2.08
CA VAL A 38 33.05 -0.82 -3.17
C VAL A 38 34.28 -1.51 -2.59
N SER A 39 34.42 -2.82 -2.84
CA SER A 39 35.71 -3.47 -2.76
C SER A 39 36.62 -2.79 -3.76
N ALA A 40 37.53 -1.95 -3.26
CA ALA A 40 38.43 -1.16 -4.08
C ALA A 40 39.42 -2.07 -4.82
N SER A 41 39.28 -2.15 -6.14
CA SER A 41 40.42 -2.37 -7.03
C SER A 41 40.71 -1.05 -7.72
N GLN A 42 41.81 -0.41 -7.31
CA GLN A 42 42.38 0.78 -7.94
C GLN A 42 42.60 0.51 -9.43
N THR A 43 41.88 1.23 -10.29
CA THR A 43 42.39 1.91 -11.52
C THR A 43 41.26 2.71 -12.16
N ASP A 44 41.59 3.94 -12.55
CA ASP A 44 40.93 4.79 -13.54
C ASP A 44 39.64 5.57 -13.21
N LEU A 45 39.90 6.79 -12.73
CA LEU A 45 39.43 8.10 -13.21
C LEU A 45 37.96 8.25 -13.68
N GLN A 46 37.22 8.99 -12.83
CA GLN A 46 36.31 10.08 -13.21
C GLN A 46 34.95 9.69 -13.83
N GLU A 47 34.11 9.03 -13.03
CA GLU A 47 32.66 9.31 -13.08
C GLU A 47 32.26 10.08 -11.83
N GLU A 48 31.94 11.37 -12.00
CA GLU A 48 31.11 12.09 -11.03
C GLU A 48 29.84 11.25 -10.83
N PRO A 49 29.49 10.82 -9.60
CA PRO A 49 28.22 10.15 -9.39
C PRO A 49 27.16 11.19 -9.70
N ARG A 50 26.56 11.11 -10.89
CA ARG A 50 25.26 11.75 -11.14
C ARG A 50 24.37 11.21 -10.04
N ALA A 51 24.16 12.02 -9.01
CA ALA A 51 23.17 11.79 -7.99
C ALA A 51 21.91 11.49 -8.77
N VAL A 52 21.57 10.20 -8.85
CA VAL A 52 20.31 9.75 -9.40
C VAL A 52 19.32 10.57 -8.59
N ARG A 53 18.64 11.50 -9.26
CA ARG A 53 17.54 12.25 -8.67
C ARG A 53 16.46 11.20 -8.43
N GLN A 54 16.62 10.45 -7.33
CA GLN A 54 15.58 9.63 -6.79
C GLN A 54 14.55 10.66 -6.35
N SER A 55 13.60 10.95 -7.25
CA SER A 55 12.31 11.44 -6.84
C SER A 55 11.70 10.31 -6.03
N GLU A 56 12.17 10.13 -4.79
CA GLU A 56 11.52 9.30 -3.81
C GLU A 56 10.19 9.98 -3.53
N THR A 57 9.19 9.66 -4.35
CA THR A 57 7.81 9.99 -4.04
C THR A 57 7.54 9.39 -2.68
N GLU A 58 7.47 10.25 -1.67
CA GLU A 58 7.18 9.88 -0.29
C GLU A 58 5.71 9.47 -0.24
N PHE A 59 5.48 8.17 -0.40
CA PHE A 59 4.18 7.56 -0.20
C PHE A 59 4.19 6.67 1.04
N PHE A 60 3.09 6.71 1.77
CA PHE A 60 2.79 5.80 2.87
C PHE A 60 1.86 4.71 2.37
N LEU A 61 2.07 3.50 2.86
CA LEU A 61 1.25 2.36 2.51
C LEU A 61 0.46 1.92 3.73
N ILE A 62 -0.86 1.86 3.60
CA ILE A 62 -1.73 1.12 4.51
C ILE A 62 -1.90 -0.27 3.92
N VAL A 63 -1.57 -1.29 4.70
CA VAL A 63 -1.81 -2.68 4.34
C VAL A 63 -2.97 -3.19 5.18
N VAL A 64 -4.03 -3.65 4.50
CA VAL A 64 -5.15 -4.36 5.13
C VAL A 64 -5.03 -5.81 4.71
N ASP A 65 -4.50 -6.61 5.61
CA ASP A 65 -4.39 -8.05 5.38
C ASP A 65 -5.71 -8.74 5.75
N GLY A 66 -6.22 -9.60 4.86
CA GLY A 66 -7.38 -10.43 5.12
C GLY A 66 -8.70 -9.65 5.28
N LEU A 67 -9.03 -8.71 4.37
CA LEU A 67 -10.30 -7.93 4.40
C LEU A 67 -11.55 -8.81 4.59
N CYS A 68 -11.49 -10.03 4.08
CA CYS A 68 -12.56 -11.02 4.21
C CYS A 68 -12.87 -11.48 5.64
N GLU A 69 -11.95 -11.33 6.59
CA GLU A 69 -12.10 -11.79 7.97
C GLU A 69 -12.96 -10.85 8.79
N SER A 70 -12.78 -9.55 8.61
CA SER A 70 -13.57 -8.49 9.25
C SER A 70 -15.05 -8.49 8.86
N ASP A 71 -15.38 -9.01 7.67
CA ASP A 71 -16.76 -9.07 7.20
C ASP A 71 -17.51 -10.32 7.68
N SER A 72 -16.80 -11.34 8.21
CA SER A 72 -17.43 -12.57 8.74
C SER A 72 -18.31 -12.32 9.97
N HIS A 73 -18.14 -11.18 10.62
CA HIS A 73 -18.79 -10.79 11.87
C HIS A 73 -19.58 -9.50 11.73
N SER A 74 -19.95 -9.08 10.51
CA SER A 74 -20.72 -7.86 10.31
C SER A 74 -21.98 -7.92 11.17
N SER A 75 -22.05 -7.08 12.21
CA SER A 75 -23.28 -6.72 12.88
C SER A 75 -24.32 -6.41 11.82
N ASP A 76 -25.54 -6.93 11.96
CA ASP A 76 -26.62 -7.01 10.94
C ASP A 76 -26.94 -5.70 10.18
N ASP A 77 -26.35 -4.57 10.55
CA ASP A 77 -26.45 -3.24 9.95
C ASP A 77 -25.60 -3.03 8.67
N GLY A 78 -24.89 -4.05 8.18
CA GLY A 78 -24.09 -3.95 6.95
C GLY A 78 -22.89 -3.00 7.04
N GLN A 79 -22.48 -2.64 8.26
CA GLN A 79 -21.33 -1.80 8.54
C GLN A 79 -20.08 -2.67 8.71
N SER A 80 -19.18 -2.57 7.74
CA SER A 80 -17.94 -3.35 7.73
C SER A 80 -16.77 -2.51 7.23
N ILE A 81 -15.54 -2.96 7.47
CA ILE A 81 -14.34 -2.26 6.96
C ILE A 81 -14.34 -2.19 5.43
N ALA A 82 -14.84 -3.22 4.74
CA ALA A 82 -14.97 -3.19 3.28
C ALA A 82 -15.95 -2.11 2.84
N SER A 83 -17.11 -2.01 3.50
CA SER A 83 -18.10 -0.96 3.24
C SER A 83 -17.57 0.45 3.55
N PHE A 84 -16.75 0.59 4.60
CA PHE A 84 -16.12 1.84 5.01
C PHE A 84 -15.09 2.29 3.97
N LEU A 85 -14.17 1.39 3.60
CA LEU A 85 -13.16 1.64 2.58
C LEU A 85 -13.85 2.08 1.29
N ARG A 86 -14.78 1.27 0.77
CA ARG A 86 -15.53 1.57 -0.47
C ARG A 86 -16.12 2.98 -0.50
N ARG A 87 -16.74 3.42 0.59
CA ARG A 87 -17.34 4.77 0.72
C ARG A 87 -16.32 5.89 0.76
N HIS A 88 -15.08 5.61 1.15
CA HIS A 88 -14.10 6.61 1.52
C HIS A 88 -12.81 6.60 0.69
N LEU A 89 -12.59 5.61 -0.19
CA LEU A 89 -11.37 5.50 -1.02
C LEU A 89 -11.06 6.80 -1.77
N HIS A 90 -12.07 7.45 -2.34
CA HIS A 90 -11.91 8.71 -3.08
C HIS A 90 -11.43 9.90 -2.24
N LYS A 91 -11.45 9.78 -0.90
CA LYS A 91 -10.97 10.80 0.03
C LYS A 91 -9.50 10.58 0.45
N PHE A 92 -8.91 9.45 0.08
CA PHE A 92 -7.50 9.19 0.38
C PHE A 92 -6.63 10.10 -0.49
N PRO A 93 -5.61 10.75 0.11
CA PRO A 93 -4.71 11.60 -0.65
C PRO A 93 -3.70 10.76 -1.44
N ASP A 94 -3.19 11.27 -2.56
CA ASP A 94 -2.30 10.54 -3.48
C ASP A 94 -1.00 9.99 -2.85
N TRP A 95 -0.57 10.58 -1.73
CA TRP A 95 0.59 10.12 -0.96
C TRP A 95 0.29 8.94 -0.03
N LEU A 96 -0.96 8.55 0.14
CA LEU A 96 -1.37 7.44 1.00
C LEU A 96 -1.98 6.34 0.13
N LYS A 97 -1.17 5.33 -0.15
CA LYS A 97 -1.58 4.14 -0.92
C LYS A 97 -2.21 3.11 0.01
N LEU A 98 -3.09 2.30 -0.57
CA LEU A 98 -3.77 1.21 0.12
C LEU A 98 -3.50 -0.09 -0.65
N VAL A 99 -3.01 -1.11 0.04
CA VAL A 99 -2.95 -2.49 -0.46
C VAL A 99 -3.84 -3.33 0.43
N VAL A 100 -4.74 -4.08 -0.21
CA VAL A 100 -5.73 -4.90 0.48
C VAL A 100 -5.63 -6.32 -0.05
N THR A 101 -5.53 -7.30 0.84
CA THR A 101 -5.60 -8.72 0.46
C THR A 101 -6.99 -9.24 0.78
N VAL A 102 -7.55 -10.04 -0.15
CA VAL A 102 -8.84 -10.70 0.02
C VAL A 102 -8.72 -12.13 -0.52
N ARG A 103 -9.35 -13.07 0.16
CA ARG A 103 -9.44 -14.44 -0.35
C ARG A 103 -10.26 -14.46 -1.64
N ASN A 104 -9.81 -15.21 -2.64
CA ASN A 104 -10.45 -15.30 -3.96
C ASN A 104 -11.96 -15.62 -3.88
N SER A 105 -12.37 -16.52 -2.96
CA SER A 105 -13.79 -16.87 -2.74
C SER A 105 -14.69 -15.73 -2.23
N LYS A 106 -14.11 -14.64 -1.71
CA LYS A 106 -14.83 -13.47 -1.17
C LYS A 106 -14.54 -12.20 -1.97
N ARG A 107 -14.15 -12.32 -3.24
CA ARG A 107 -13.86 -11.19 -4.13
C ARG A 107 -15.04 -10.20 -4.30
N HIS A 108 -16.28 -10.63 -4.09
CA HIS A 108 -17.45 -9.74 -4.10
C HIS A 108 -17.34 -8.57 -3.11
N LEU A 109 -16.57 -8.71 -2.02
CA LEU A 109 -16.35 -7.66 -1.02
C LEU A 109 -15.63 -6.43 -1.60
N ILE A 110 -14.76 -6.64 -2.58
CA ILE A 110 -14.01 -5.58 -3.25
C ILE A 110 -14.65 -5.13 -4.57
N GLN A 111 -15.79 -5.73 -4.96
CA GLN A 111 -16.47 -5.37 -6.21
C GLN A 111 -16.77 -3.87 -6.22
N GLY A 112 -16.29 -3.12 -7.21
CA GLY A 112 -16.50 -1.67 -7.31
C GLY A 112 -15.49 -0.82 -6.54
N PHE A 113 -14.42 -1.42 -6.02
CA PHE A 113 -13.21 -0.69 -5.67
C PHE A 113 -12.54 -0.24 -6.98
N CYS A 114 -12.09 1.01 -7.06
CA CYS A 114 -11.38 1.52 -8.22
C CYS A 114 -9.86 1.28 -8.07
N PHE A 115 -9.46 0.02 -7.92
CA PHE A 115 -8.06 -0.38 -7.76
C PHE A 115 -7.59 -1.31 -8.87
N GLU A 116 -6.28 -1.38 -9.01
CA GLU A 116 -5.62 -2.47 -9.73
C GLU A 116 -5.76 -3.75 -8.89
N GLU A 117 -6.25 -4.81 -9.51
CA GLU A 117 -6.46 -6.11 -8.87
C GLU A 117 -5.46 -7.12 -9.40
N THR A 118 -4.60 -7.64 -8.51
CA THR A 118 -3.67 -8.72 -8.83
C THR A 118 -4.14 -10.00 -8.15
N CYS A 119 -4.42 -11.03 -8.95
CA CYS A 119 -4.77 -12.35 -8.47
C CYS A 119 -3.51 -13.22 -8.38
N LEU A 120 -3.17 -13.71 -7.18
CA LEU A 120 -2.00 -14.57 -7.00
C LEU A 120 -2.18 -15.99 -7.59
N ASP A 121 -3.42 -16.37 -7.91
CA ASP A 121 -3.73 -17.66 -8.55
C ASP A 121 -3.53 -17.62 -10.09
N ASP A 122 -3.39 -16.43 -10.68
CA ASP A 122 -3.34 -16.20 -12.14
C ASP A 122 -1.94 -16.40 -12.76
N CYS A 123 -1.14 -17.33 -12.21
CA CYS A 123 0.24 -17.60 -12.63
C CYS A 123 0.36 -17.99 -14.11
N LEU A 124 -0.64 -18.68 -14.67
CA LEU A 124 -0.62 -19.11 -16.08
C LEU A 124 -0.76 -17.94 -17.06
N SER A 125 -1.48 -16.89 -16.66
CA SER A 125 -1.73 -15.69 -17.47
C SER A 125 -0.73 -14.56 -17.22
N ASN A 126 0.03 -14.63 -16.12
CA ASN A 126 1.01 -13.61 -15.77
C ASN A 126 2.40 -14.24 -15.46
N PRO A 127 3.29 -14.33 -16.47
CA PRO A 127 4.62 -14.92 -16.27
C PRO A 127 5.51 -14.07 -15.36
N GLU A 128 5.30 -12.75 -15.27
CA GLU A 128 6.03 -11.89 -14.35
C GLU A 128 5.66 -12.17 -12.91
N LEU A 129 4.35 -12.30 -12.62
CA LEU A 129 3.86 -12.73 -11.30
C LEU A 129 4.45 -14.09 -10.90
N THR A 130 4.48 -15.04 -11.82
CA THR A 130 5.09 -16.36 -11.57
C THR A 130 6.56 -16.23 -11.21
N ARG A 131 7.33 -15.46 -11.99
CA ARG A 131 8.74 -15.22 -11.72
C ARG A 131 8.94 -14.59 -10.35
N ASP A 132 8.14 -13.57 -10.01
CA ASP A 132 8.28 -12.83 -8.77
C ASP A 132 7.89 -13.68 -7.55
N LEU A 133 6.83 -14.49 -7.65
CA LEU A 133 6.46 -15.48 -6.63
C LEU A 133 7.54 -16.55 -6.44
N MET A 134 8.08 -17.10 -7.54
CA MET A 134 9.17 -18.09 -7.46
C MET A 134 10.43 -17.50 -6.83
N SER A 135 10.75 -16.24 -7.17
CA SER A 135 11.86 -15.52 -6.54
C SER A 135 11.64 -15.31 -5.04
N TYR A 136 10.40 -15.05 -4.61
CA TYR A 136 10.06 -14.88 -3.20
C TYR A 136 10.19 -16.19 -2.41
N VAL A 137 9.72 -17.31 -2.96
CA VAL A 137 9.73 -18.62 -2.27
C VAL A 137 11.12 -19.27 -2.23
N THR A 138 12.00 -18.92 -3.18
CA THR A 138 13.34 -19.54 -3.30
C THR A 138 14.41 -18.81 -2.44
N PHE A 139 14.06 -17.70 -1.79
CA PHE A 139 14.91 -16.97 -0.84
C PHE A 139 14.67 -17.43 0.60
#